data_AF-A0A8D3A380-F1
#
_entry.id   AF-A0A8D3A380-F1
#
_cell.length_a   1.000
_cell.length_b   1.000
_cell.length_c   1.000
_cell.angle_alpha   90.00
_cell.angle_beta   90.00
_cell.angle_gamma   90.00
#
_symmetry.space_group_name_H-M   'P 1'
#
loop_
_entity.id
_entity.type
_entity.pdbx_description
1 polymer ?
#
loop_
_entity_poly.entity_id
_entity_poly.type
_entity_poly.pdbx_seq_one_letter_code
_entity_poly.pdbx_strand_id
1 'polypeptide(L)'
;MGCSHSKKKSKGKKGEKSQKDKSSRDDGGKRASGEHNVCLEKQLERFEWQLRILKEVLSANGNLERAELLKDHADEDVCTLVLSILDKVKTETTADLNVLHEQRSKAATGEHERHAEELQKRHEQEKSQLTEKFHVAENVLKVKVTELTAELQIYNELKRRADESTFKKDLQRNIQAHGSPGAFWESEQESLLFVIEMKSDRVQDQSRKLQQMEALVEKNLSLEDQIVHILQQNEDMRVRIDNCQTLVQQLSKEQQDLKVALERQKCWCDLGLSFYDGPVLQSAELVVMSQCCFRHCLPQTAEVSNVPIGRLLPVPTTQH
;
A
#
# COMPACT_ATOMS: atom_id res chain seq x y z
N MET A 1 16.30 -2.44 22.57
CA MET A 1 15.51 -2.64 23.80
C MET A 1 16.31 -3.53 24.73
N GLY A 2 16.55 -3.12 25.97
CA GLY A 2 17.29 -3.91 26.95
C GLY A 2 16.36 -4.63 27.92
N CYS A 3 16.77 -5.81 28.40
CA CYS A 3 16.19 -6.46 29.56
C CYS A 3 17.33 -6.94 30.47
N SER A 4 17.22 -6.62 31.76
CA SER A 4 18.14 -7.03 32.82
C SER A 4 17.37 -7.71 33.95
N HIS A 5 18.10 -8.41 34.81
CA HIS A 5 17.62 -9.06 36.04
C HIS A 5 16.82 -10.37 35.78
N SER A 6 16.81 -11.36 36.69
CA SER A 6 17.09 -11.26 38.12
C SER A 6 17.73 -12.53 38.72
N LYS A 7 18.72 -12.36 39.61
CA LYS A 7 19.21 -13.45 40.49
C LYS A 7 18.24 -13.59 41.67
N LYS A 8 17.79 -14.80 41.99
CA LYS A 8 17.16 -15.11 43.29
C LYS A 8 17.93 -16.20 44.03
N LYS A 9 18.30 -15.88 45.26
CA LYS A 9 19.11 -16.69 46.20
C LYS A 9 18.25 -16.89 47.44
N SER A 10 17.91 -18.12 47.79
CA SER A 10 17.21 -18.44 49.05
C SER A 10 18.11 -19.30 49.94
N LYS A 11 18.09 -19.00 51.25
CA LYS A 11 18.89 -19.67 52.28
C LYS A 11 18.12 -19.63 53.60
N GLY A 12 17.77 -20.79 54.14
CA GLY A 12 17.09 -21.00 55.42
C GLY A 12 16.97 -22.52 55.64
N LYS A 13 17.47 -23.21 56.67
CA LYS A 13 17.90 -22.90 58.06
C LYS A 13 16.84 -23.14 59.16
N LYS A 14 16.81 -24.41 59.63
CA LYS A 14 16.72 -24.89 61.04
C LYS A 14 15.35 -25.02 61.76
N GLY A 15 15.20 -26.18 62.42
CA GLY A 15 14.23 -26.57 63.47
C GLY A 15 14.03 -28.10 63.39
N GLU A 16 14.57 -28.95 64.26
CA GLU A 16 14.16 -29.26 65.66
C GLU A 16 12.64 -29.55 65.78
N LYS A 17 12.18 -30.66 66.40
CA LYS A 17 12.62 -31.23 67.69
C LYS A 17 12.29 -32.74 67.86
N SER A 18 12.86 -33.35 68.89
CA SER A 18 12.85 -34.79 69.23
C SER A 18 11.52 -35.36 69.77
N GLN A 19 11.39 -36.69 69.71
CA GLN A 19 10.75 -37.47 70.78
C GLN A 19 11.62 -38.71 71.13
N LYS A 20 11.46 -39.23 72.34
CA LYS A 20 12.46 -40.02 73.07
C LYS A 20 11.74 -41.04 73.95
N ASP A 21 12.05 -42.32 73.77
CA ASP A 21 11.73 -43.36 74.76
C ASP A 21 12.99 -44.14 75.15
N LYS A 22 13.01 -44.57 76.41
CA LYS A 22 14.15 -45.25 77.05
C LYS A 22 13.69 -46.58 77.63
N SER A 23 14.47 -47.64 77.40
CA SER A 23 14.51 -48.80 78.30
C SER A 23 15.94 -49.27 78.49
N SER A 24 16.34 -49.46 79.76
CA SER A 24 17.40 -50.35 80.24
C SER A 24 17.23 -51.79 79.69
N ARG A 25 18.20 -52.73 79.64
CA ARG A 25 19.52 -52.99 80.28
C ARG A 25 20.20 -54.15 79.48
N ASP A 26 21.46 -54.57 79.60
CA ASP A 26 22.74 -54.03 80.15
C ASP A 26 23.91 -54.82 79.50
N ASP A 27 25.16 -54.33 79.64
CA ASP A 27 26.45 -55.00 79.38
C ASP A 27 26.81 -55.55 77.96
N GLY A 28 28.11 -55.60 77.64
CA GLY A 28 28.68 -56.58 76.69
C GLY A 28 28.53 -56.41 75.17
N GLY A 29 28.97 -55.30 74.55
CA GLY A 29 28.89 -55.17 73.07
C GLY A 29 29.72 -54.07 72.39
N LYS A 30 31.06 -54.12 72.47
CA LYS A 30 31.95 -53.16 71.77
C LYS A 30 32.17 -53.56 70.29
N ARG A 31 32.11 -52.56 69.39
CA ARG A 31 32.52 -52.57 67.96
C ARG A 31 31.58 -53.26 66.95
N ALA A 32 30.67 -52.47 66.35
CA ALA A 32 30.04 -52.76 65.05
C ALA A 32 29.52 -51.47 64.35
N SER A 33 29.06 -50.48 65.13
CA SER A 33 28.49 -49.22 64.58
C SER A 33 29.48 -48.30 63.86
N GLY A 34 30.78 -48.41 64.12
CA GLY A 34 31.80 -47.54 63.49
C GLY A 34 32.10 -47.91 62.04
N GLU A 35 32.08 -49.20 61.73
CA GLU A 35 32.44 -49.72 60.40
C GLU A 35 31.37 -49.38 59.35
N HIS A 36 30.09 -49.40 59.74
CA HIS A 36 28.99 -49.01 58.87
C HIS A 36 29.01 -47.50 58.54
N ASN A 37 29.42 -46.66 59.50
CA ASN A 37 29.54 -45.21 59.29
C ASN A 37 30.70 -44.88 58.33
N VAL A 38 31.87 -45.49 58.56
CA VAL A 38 33.04 -45.39 57.66
C VAL A 38 32.76 -45.95 56.27
N CYS A 39 31.87 -46.94 56.13
CA CYS A 39 31.43 -47.46 54.83
C CYS A 39 30.64 -46.41 54.04
N LEU A 40 29.67 -45.74 54.67
CA LEU A 40 28.87 -44.69 54.05
C LEU A 40 29.69 -43.44 53.71
N GLU A 41 30.63 -43.04 54.57
CA GLU A 41 31.52 -41.90 54.35
C GLU A 41 32.39 -42.10 53.09
N LYS A 42 33.03 -43.27 52.95
CA LYS A 42 33.77 -43.65 51.73
C LYS A 42 32.90 -43.74 50.48
N GLN A 43 31.61 -44.03 50.64
CA GLN A 43 30.67 -44.07 49.53
C GLN A 43 30.27 -42.63 49.09
N LEU A 44 30.14 -41.70 50.04
CA LEU A 44 29.94 -40.28 49.75
C LEU A 44 31.17 -39.67 49.07
N GLU A 45 32.38 -39.93 49.55
CA GLU A 45 33.62 -39.48 48.91
C GLU A 45 33.72 -39.92 47.44
N ARG A 46 33.30 -41.15 47.13
CA ARG A 46 33.20 -41.67 45.76
C ARG A 46 32.19 -40.88 44.92
N PHE A 47 30.97 -40.68 45.40
CA PHE A 47 29.97 -39.89 44.68
C PHE A 47 30.39 -38.42 44.47
N GLU A 48 31.02 -37.79 45.47
CA GLU A 48 31.55 -36.43 45.35
C GLU A 48 32.69 -36.33 44.34
N TRP A 49 33.52 -37.37 44.23
CA TRP A 49 34.58 -37.46 43.23
C TRP A 49 34.01 -37.67 41.82
N GLN A 50 33.07 -38.61 41.64
CA GLN A 50 32.37 -38.83 40.37
C GLN A 50 31.68 -37.54 39.87
N LEU A 51 30.97 -36.84 40.76
CA LEU A 51 30.32 -35.56 40.46
C LEU A 51 31.30 -34.42 40.11
N ARG A 52 32.58 -34.53 40.49
CA ARG A 52 33.61 -33.56 40.13
C ARG A 52 34.10 -33.78 38.71
N ILE A 53 34.51 -35.02 38.40
CA ILE A 53 34.96 -35.42 37.06
C ILE A 53 33.87 -35.17 36.02
N LEU A 54 32.61 -35.54 36.31
CA LEU A 54 31.48 -35.27 35.40
C LEU A 54 31.27 -33.77 35.11
N LYS A 55 31.51 -32.87 36.08
CA LYS A 55 31.42 -31.42 35.85
C LYS A 55 32.56 -30.91 34.97
N GLU A 56 33.76 -31.42 35.15
CA GLU A 56 34.93 -31.07 34.33
C GLU A 56 34.73 -31.55 32.88
N VAL A 57 34.26 -32.78 32.68
CA VAL A 57 33.90 -33.33 31.37
C VAL A 57 32.80 -32.51 30.66
N LEU A 58 31.76 -32.10 31.39
CA LEU A 58 30.70 -31.25 30.82
C LEU A 58 31.20 -29.82 30.50
N SER A 59 32.31 -29.37 31.11
CA SER A 59 32.87 -28.03 30.93
C SER A 59 34.02 -27.96 29.91
N ALA A 60 34.73 -29.07 29.69
CA ALA A 60 35.74 -29.23 28.64
C ALA A 60 35.16 -28.91 27.26
N ASN A 61 35.98 -28.47 26.30
CA ASN A 61 35.51 -27.92 25.02
C ASN A 61 35.75 -28.86 23.83
N GLY A 62 36.57 -29.91 23.98
CA GLY A 62 36.88 -30.90 22.93
C GLY A 62 36.48 -32.34 23.28
N ASN A 63 36.14 -33.15 22.27
CA ASN A 63 35.76 -34.56 22.52
C ASN A 63 36.94 -35.41 23.02
N LEU A 64 38.17 -35.11 22.56
CA LEU A 64 39.39 -35.77 23.01
C LEU A 64 39.71 -35.45 24.49
N GLU A 65 39.56 -34.18 24.87
CA GLU A 65 39.72 -33.68 26.24
C GLU A 65 38.71 -34.32 27.20
N ARG A 66 37.44 -34.44 26.77
CA ARG A 66 36.38 -35.15 27.51
C ARG A 66 36.66 -36.65 27.66
N ALA A 67 37.16 -37.31 26.61
CA ALA A 67 37.52 -38.72 26.67
C ALA A 67 38.71 -38.98 27.61
N GLU A 68 39.71 -38.11 27.63
CA GLU A 68 40.87 -38.22 28.53
C GLU A 68 40.46 -38.12 30.00
N LEU A 69 39.61 -37.13 30.35
CA LEU A 69 39.10 -36.92 31.71
C LEU A 69 38.23 -38.08 32.24
N LEU A 70 37.67 -38.92 31.36
CA LEU A 70 36.85 -40.07 31.74
C LEU A 70 37.65 -41.37 31.96
N LYS A 71 38.92 -41.45 31.53
CA LYS A 71 39.73 -42.69 31.65
C LYS A 71 40.01 -43.11 33.09
N ASP A 72 40.15 -42.14 34.00
CA ASP A 72 40.45 -42.40 35.41
C ASP A 72 39.20 -42.69 36.25
N HIS A 73 38.01 -42.66 35.65
CA HIS A 73 36.73 -42.78 36.35
C HIS A 73 36.45 -44.21 36.80
N ALA A 74 36.12 -44.38 38.09
CA ALA A 74 35.92 -45.70 38.72
C ALA A 74 34.63 -46.45 38.31
N ASP A 75 33.88 -45.95 37.32
CA ASP A 75 32.60 -46.47 36.87
C ASP A 75 32.52 -46.36 35.33
N GLU A 76 32.69 -47.51 34.67
CA GLU A 76 32.81 -47.67 33.22
C GLU A 76 31.47 -47.49 32.49
N ASP A 77 30.37 -47.91 33.11
CA ASP A 77 29.02 -47.80 32.55
C ASP A 77 28.60 -46.33 32.48
N VAL A 78 28.92 -45.54 33.51
CA VAL A 78 28.72 -44.09 33.52
C VAL A 78 29.56 -43.40 32.44
N CYS A 79 30.82 -43.79 32.25
CA CYS A 79 31.67 -43.22 31.19
C CYS A 79 31.12 -43.51 29.79
N THR A 80 30.74 -44.76 29.54
CA THR A 80 30.17 -45.22 28.28
C THR A 80 28.87 -44.47 27.95
N LEU A 81 27.99 -44.30 28.95
CA LEU A 81 26.76 -43.54 28.82
C LEU A 81 27.02 -42.05 28.53
N VAL A 82 27.96 -41.42 29.24
CA VAL A 82 28.29 -40.00 29.04
C VAL A 82 28.88 -39.75 27.65
N LEU A 83 29.80 -40.60 27.18
CA LEU A 83 30.34 -40.52 25.82
C LEU A 83 29.25 -40.73 24.75
N SER A 84 28.34 -41.68 24.96
CA SER A 84 27.21 -41.91 24.06
C SER A 84 26.25 -40.72 24.00
N ILE A 85 25.92 -40.11 25.14
CA ILE A 85 25.08 -38.90 25.19
C ILE A 85 25.78 -37.72 24.51
N LEU A 86 27.09 -37.52 24.74
CA LEU A 86 27.85 -36.46 24.11
C LEU A 86 27.93 -36.61 22.58
N ASP A 87 28.16 -37.82 22.08
CA ASP A 87 28.17 -38.07 20.64
C ASP A 87 26.78 -37.95 20.01
N LYS A 88 25.73 -38.39 20.71
CA LYS A 88 24.34 -38.19 20.28
C LYS A 88 23.97 -36.69 20.22
N VAL A 89 24.22 -35.92 21.27
CA VAL A 89 23.97 -34.48 21.30
C VAL A 89 24.78 -33.77 20.21
N LYS A 90 26.04 -34.15 20.00
CA LYS A 90 26.87 -33.62 18.92
C LYS A 90 26.30 -33.93 17.55
N THR A 91 25.94 -35.18 17.27
CA THR A 91 25.41 -35.60 15.96
C THR A 91 24.07 -34.94 15.65
N GLU A 92 23.14 -34.92 16.61
CA GLU A 92 21.86 -34.19 16.52
C GLU A 92 22.09 -32.68 16.28
N THR A 93 22.93 -32.03 17.09
CA THR A 93 23.24 -30.59 16.93
C THR A 93 23.89 -30.30 15.56
N THR A 94 24.78 -31.18 15.06
CA THR A 94 25.36 -30.99 13.72
C THR A 94 24.34 -31.22 12.60
N ALA A 95 23.38 -32.13 12.77
CA ALA A 95 22.30 -32.33 11.81
C ALA A 95 21.38 -31.09 11.76
N ASP A 96 20.97 -30.58 12.92
CA ASP A 96 20.15 -29.36 13.01
C ASP A 96 20.85 -28.14 12.40
N LEU A 97 22.14 -27.94 12.71
CA LEU A 97 22.93 -26.86 12.11
C LEU A 97 23.09 -27.02 10.59
N ASN A 98 23.25 -28.25 10.09
CA ASN A 98 23.31 -28.51 8.64
C ASN A 98 21.98 -28.20 7.95
N VAL A 99 20.85 -28.61 8.54
CA VAL A 99 19.51 -28.31 8.03
C VAL A 99 19.25 -26.81 8.01
N LEU A 100 19.57 -26.10 9.11
CA LEU A 100 19.43 -24.64 9.18
C LEU A 100 20.34 -23.92 8.17
N HIS A 101 21.57 -24.41 7.97
CA HIS A 101 22.50 -23.87 6.97
C HIS A 101 21.97 -24.10 5.54
N GLU A 102 21.48 -25.30 5.23
CA GLU A 102 20.89 -25.62 3.93
C GLU A 102 19.64 -24.78 3.64
N GLN A 103 18.74 -24.63 4.62
CA GLN A 103 17.56 -23.77 4.51
C GLN A 103 17.95 -22.31 4.29
N ARG A 104 18.92 -21.79 5.06
CA ARG A 104 19.41 -20.41 4.91
C ARG A 104 20.09 -20.17 3.56
N SER A 105 20.86 -21.16 3.08
CA SER A 105 21.49 -21.13 1.77
C SER A 105 20.43 -21.06 0.66
N LYS A 106 19.45 -21.97 0.66
CA LYS A 106 18.34 -21.99 -0.31
C LYS A 106 17.49 -20.71 -0.28
N ALA A 107 17.25 -20.15 0.90
CA ALA A 107 16.53 -18.89 1.04
C ALA A 107 17.33 -17.72 0.42
N ALA A 108 18.63 -17.63 0.71
CA ALA A 108 19.50 -16.61 0.14
C ALA A 108 19.66 -16.74 -1.38
N THR A 109 19.83 -17.95 -1.93
CA THR A 109 19.89 -18.14 -3.39
C THR A 109 18.57 -17.76 -4.05
N GLY A 110 17.42 -18.17 -3.48
CA GLY A 110 16.11 -17.80 -4.00
C GLY A 110 15.74 -16.32 -3.82
N GLU A 111 16.38 -15.59 -2.91
CA GLU A 111 16.31 -14.11 -2.84
C GLU A 111 17.18 -13.46 -3.92
N HIS A 112 18.40 -13.94 -4.12
CA HIS A 112 19.29 -13.45 -5.17
C HIS A 112 18.75 -13.71 -6.58
N GLU A 113 18.17 -14.88 -6.84
CA GLU A 113 17.52 -15.24 -8.11
C GLU A 113 16.33 -14.31 -8.40
N ARG A 114 15.41 -14.13 -7.44
CA ARG A 114 14.28 -13.19 -7.59
C ARG A 114 14.74 -11.76 -7.86
N HIS A 115 15.75 -11.26 -7.13
CA HIS A 115 16.28 -9.93 -7.39
C HIS A 115 16.99 -9.80 -8.74
N ALA A 116 17.62 -10.86 -9.25
CA ALA A 116 18.19 -10.89 -10.59
C ALA A 116 17.09 -10.85 -11.67
N GLU A 117 16.02 -11.63 -11.53
CA GLU A 117 14.86 -11.62 -12.42
C GLU A 117 14.14 -10.25 -12.41
N GLU A 118 13.91 -9.66 -11.23
CA GLU A 118 13.33 -8.33 -11.06
C GLU A 118 14.19 -7.24 -11.73
N LEU A 119 15.53 -7.34 -11.60
CA LEU A 119 16.46 -6.41 -12.22
C LEU A 119 16.47 -6.57 -13.74
N GLN A 120 16.50 -7.80 -14.26
CA GLN A 120 16.42 -8.08 -15.69
C GLN A 120 15.12 -7.54 -16.29
N LYS A 121 13.97 -7.81 -15.64
CA LYS A 121 12.67 -7.34 -16.08
C LYS A 121 12.58 -5.81 -16.13
N ARG A 122 13.12 -5.11 -15.12
CA ARG A 122 13.21 -3.64 -15.14
C ARG A 122 14.10 -3.14 -16.26
N HIS A 123 15.28 -3.72 -16.46
CA HIS A 123 16.17 -3.35 -17.55
C HIS A 123 15.54 -3.55 -18.94
N GLU A 124 14.82 -4.66 -19.17
CA GLU A 124 14.09 -4.90 -20.41
C GLU A 124 12.93 -3.90 -20.62
N GLN A 125 12.22 -3.55 -19.56
CA GLN A 125 11.16 -2.54 -19.58
C GLN A 125 11.72 -1.13 -19.87
N GLU A 126 12.79 -0.73 -19.18
CA GLU A 126 13.47 0.55 -19.40
C GLU A 126 14.04 0.66 -20.82
N LYS A 127 14.67 -0.40 -21.32
CA LYS A 127 15.16 -0.50 -22.70
C LYS A 127 14.02 -0.35 -23.72
N SER A 128 12.89 -1.00 -23.49
CA SER A 128 11.71 -0.89 -24.36
C SER A 128 11.15 0.52 -24.37
N GLN A 129 10.96 1.13 -23.19
CA GLN A 129 10.48 2.51 -23.05
C GLN A 129 11.43 3.55 -23.69
N LEU A 130 12.75 3.35 -23.55
CA LEU A 130 13.75 4.22 -24.17
C LEU A 130 13.72 4.08 -25.70
N THR A 131 13.56 2.85 -26.21
CA THR A 131 13.46 2.58 -27.66
C THR A 131 12.19 3.20 -28.25
N GLU A 132 11.06 3.09 -27.55
CA GLU A 132 9.78 3.70 -27.94
C GLU A 132 9.89 5.24 -27.96
N LYS A 133 10.39 5.86 -26.89
CA LYS A 133 10.61 7.31 -26.82
C LYS A 133 11.55 7.81 -27.91
N PHE A 134 12.63 7.06 -28.18
CA PHE A 134 13.55 7.37 -29.27
C PHE A 134 12.84 7.32 -30.63
N HIS A 135 12.07 6.27 -30.91
CA HIS A 135 11.39 6.13 -32.20
C HIS A 135 10.27 7.16 -32.40
N VAL A 136 9.55 7.54 -31.34
CA VAL A 136 8.59 8.68 -31.38
C VAL A 136 9.31 9.98 -31.73
N ALA A 137 10.42 10.31 -31.04
CA ALA A 137 11.19 11.51 -31.34
C ALA A 137 11.81 11.49 -32.76
N GLU A 138 12.32 10.34 -33.19
CA GLU A 138 12.84 10.11 -34.54
C GLU A 138 11.75 10.36 -35.60
N ASN A 139 10.54 9.84 -35.39
CA ASN A 139 9.43 10.02 -36.32
C ASN A 139 8.93 11.47 -36.37
N VAL A 140 8.86 12.17 -35.24
CA VAL A 140 8.57 13.61 -35.20
C VAL A 140 9.61 14.42 -35.99
N LEU A 141 10.90 14.10 -35.83
CA LEU A 141 11.97 14.75 -36.58
C LEU A 141 11.91 14.43 -38.08
N LYS A 142 11.61 13.18 -38.47
CA LYS A 142 11.40 12.80 -39.88
C LYS A 142 10.26 13.59 -40.51
N VAL A 143 9.12 13.69 -39.85
CA VAL A 143 7.99 14.51 -40.31
C VAL A 143 8.43 15.96 -40.50
N LYS A 144 9.11 16.56 -39.51
CA LYS A 144 9.54 17.96 -39.64
C LYS A 144 10.58 18.20 -40.74
N VAL A 145 11.47 17.24 -40.99
CA VAL A 145 12.39 17.29 -42.14
C VAL A 145 11.61 17.24 -43.46
N THR A 146 10.58 16.39 -43.58
CA THR A 146 9.75 16.35 -44.80
C THR A 146 8.94 17.62 -45.03
N GLU A 147 8.38 18.23 -43.98
CA GLU A 147 7.69 19.53 -44.06
C GLU A 147 8.63 20.63 -44.57
N LEU A 148 9.78 20.81 -43.90
CA LEU A 148 10.77 21.82 -44.26
C LEU A 148 11.34 21.61 -45.66
N THR A 149 11.45 20.35 -46.11
CA THR A 149 11.87 20.02 -47.48
C THR A 149 10.81 20.47 -48.50
N ALA A 150 9.52 20.29 -48.20
CA ALA A 150 8.43 20.76 -49.06
C ALA A 150 8.33 22.29 -49.08
N GLU A 151 8.45 22.96 -47.92
CA GLU A 151 8.53 24.42 -47.82
C GLU A 151 9.70 24.98 -48.67
N LEU A 152 10.88 24.37 -48.58
CA LEU A 152 12.06 24.74 -49.35
C LEU A 152 11.85 24.54 -50.86
N GLN A 153 11.16 23.48 -51.29
CA GLN A 153 10.79 23.26 -52.70
C GLN A 153 9.84 24.35 -53.21
N ILE A 154 8.81 24.70 -52.43
CA ILE A 154 7.87 25.78 -52.78
C ILE A 154 8.60 27.12 -52.90
N TYR A 155 9.49 27.44 -51.95
CA TYR A 155 10.29 28.67 -51.98
C TYR A 155 11.21 28.73 -53.22
N ASN A 156 11.91 27.63 -53.53
CA ASN A 156 12.78 27.56 -54.70
C ASN A 156 12.01 27.68 -56.02
N GLU A 157 10.81 27.09 -56.12
CA GLU A 157 9.93 27.23 -57.28
C GLU A 157 9.38 28.66 -57.42
N LEU A 158 8.99 29.31 -56.32
CA LEU A 158 8.58 30.71 -56.33
C LEU A 158 9.71 31.63 -56.78
N LYS A 159 10.93 31.41 -56.25
CA LYS A 159 12.13 32.12 -56.66
C LYS A 159 12.42 31.93 -58.14
N ARG A 160 12.39 30.68 -58.64
CA ARG A 160 12.57 30.37 -60.06
C ARG A 160 11.56 31.10 -60.95
N ARG A 161 10.27 31.13 -60.56
CA ARG A 161 9.23 31.89 -61.29
C ARG A 161 9.48 33.40 -61.26
N ALA A 162 9.99 33.95 -60.15
CA ALA A 162 10.34 35.36 -60.08
C ALA A 162 11.54 35.71 -60.98
N ASP A 163 12.57 34.85 -61.02
CA ASP A 163 13.76 35.00 -61.87
C ASP A 163 13.44 34.81 -63.37
N GLU A 164 12.54 33.87 -63.71
CA GLU A 164 12.06 33.62 -65.07
C GLU A 164 11.00 34.64 -65.55
N SER A 165 10.36 35.34 -64.62
CA SER A 165 9.28 36.29 -64.93
C SER A 165 9.74 37.31 -65.97
N THR A 166 9.03 37.35 -67.09
CA THR A 166 9.32 38.30 -68.15
C THR A 166 9.07 39.74 -67.69
N PHE A 167 8.34 39.96 -66.60
CA PHE A 167 8.04 41.26 -65.99
C PHE A 167 9.26 42.22 -65.98
N LYS A 168 10.44 41.76 -65.52
CA LYS A 168 11.64 42.61 -65.49
C LYS A 168 12.13 43.00 -66.89
N LYS A 169 12.03 42.09 -67.86
CA LYS A 169 12.42 42.32 -69.27
C LYS A 169 11.37 43.14 -70.02
N ASP A 170 10.09 42.94 -69.72
CA ASP A 170 8.97 43.64 -70.35
C ASP A 170 8.84 45.07 -69.82
N LEU A 171 9.07 45.29 -68.52
CA LEU A 171 9.27 46.61 -67.93
C LEU A 171 10.45 47.33 -68.62
N GLN A 172 11.61 46.66 -68.74
CA GLN A 172 12.78 47.23 -69.41
C GLN A 172 12.54 47.51 -70.91
N ARG A 173 11.77 46.66 -71.61
CA ARG A 173 11.36 46.88 -73.00
C ARG A 173 10.37 48.04 -73.12
N ASN A 174 9.44 48.19 -72.17
CA ASN A 174 8.50 49.31 -72.11
C ASN A 174 9.25 50.64 -71.91
N ILE A 175 10.19 50.67 -70.94
CA ILE A 175 11.12 51.78 -70.70
C ILE A 175 11.94 52.14 -71.97
N GLN A 176 12.30 51.16 -72.80
CA GLN A 176 13.01 51.42 -74.06
C GLN A 176 12.11 51.86 -75.21
N ALA A 177 10.87 51.35 -75.28
CA ALA A 177 9.94 51.60 -76.38
C ALA A 177 9.14 52.90 -76.22
N HIS A 178 8.87 53.32 -74.99
CA HIS A 178 8.05 54.49 -74.65
C HIS A 178 8.85 55.59 -73.91
N GLY A 179 10.16 55.40 -73.74
CA GLY A 179 11.02 56.20 -72.86
C GLY A 179 10.92 55.75 -71.40
N SER A 180 11.71 56.37 -70.50
CA SER A 180 11.41 56.28 -69.07
C SER A 180 9.91 56.59 -68.90
N PRO A 181 9.15 55.76 -68.16
CA PRO A 181 7.75 56.00 -67.87
C PRO A 181 7.65 57.38 -67.21
N GLY A 182 7.41 58.41 -68.02
CA GLY A 182 7.67 59.79 -67.61
C GLY A 182 6.90 60.12 -66.35
N ALA A 183 7.43 61.00 -65.51
CA ALA A 183 7.07 61.31 -64.11
C ALA A 183 5.65 60.97 -63.61
N PHE A 184 4.62 61.10 -64.45
CA PHE A 184 3.30 60.49 -64.25
C PHE A 184 3.33 59.00 -63.84
N TRP A 185 4.02 58.12 -64.58
CA TRP A 185 4.02 56.67 -64.30
C TRP A 185 4.90 56.29 -63.11
N GLU A 186 6.02 57.00 -62.91
CA GLU A 186 6.81 56.89 -61.69
C GLU A 186 5.97 57.31 -60.46
N SER A 187 5.23 58.42 -60.55
CA SER A 187 4.30 58.88 -59.51
C SER A 187 3.12 57.91 -59.27
N GLU A 188 2.57 57.29 -60.33
CA GLU A 188 1.51 56.29 -60.19
C GLU A 188 2.05 55.01 -59.54
N GLN A 189 3.29 54.61 -59.85
CA GLN A 189 3.92 53.45 -59.23
C GLN A 189 4.28 53.71 -57.75
N GLU A 190 4.70 54.92 -57.38
CA GLU A 190 4.87 55.35 -55.98
C GLU A 190 3.52 55.38 -55.23
N SER A 191 2.46 55.90 -55.86
CA SER A 191 1.09 55.90 -55.33
C SER A 191 0.58 54.46 -55.06
N LEU A 192 0.78 53.54 -56.00
CA LEU A 192 0.43 52.14 -55.83
C LEU A 192 1.27 51.46 -54.74
N LEU A 193 2.56 51.77 -54.63
CA LEU A 193 3.41 51.24 -53.56
C LEU A 193 2.91 51.67 -52.18
N PHE A 194 2.55 52.95 -52.01
CA PHE A 194 1.98 53.48 -50.76
C PHE A 194 0.65 52.79 -50.40
N VAL A 195 -0.23 52.56 -51.39
CA VAL A 195 -1.49 51.82 -51.16
C VAL A 195 -1.21 50.36 -50.78
N ILE A 196 -0.22 49.70 -51.38
CA ILE A 196 0.20 48.33 -51.04
C ILE A 196 0.75 48.28 -49.61
N GLU A 197 1.61 49.21 -49.22
CA GLU A 197 2.18 49.30 -47.87
C GLU A 197 1.07 49.49 -46.82
N MET A 198 0.18 50.48 -47.02
CA MET A 198 -0.97 50.70 -46.14
C MET A 198 -1.93 49.50 -46.07
N LYS A 199 -2.07 48.73 -47.16
CA LYS A 199 -2.85 47.48 -47.16
C LYS A 199 -2.12 46.35 -46.43
N SER A 200 -0.81 46.26 -46.57
CA SER A 200 0.05 45.30 -45.86
C SER A 200 0.01 45.51 -44.35
N ASP A 201 0.18 46.76 -43.90
CA ASP A 201 0.06 47.15 -42.49
C ASP A 201 -1.32 46.78 -41.93
N ARG A 202 -2.39 47.06 -42.68
CA ARG A 202 -3.75 46.68 -42.28
C ARG A 202 -3.94 45.16 -42.18
N VAL A 203 -3.33 44.38 -43.06
CA VAL A 203 -3.34 42.91 -42.98
C VAL A 203 -2.53 42.43 -41.77
N GLN A 204 -1.39 43.04 -41.48
CA GLN A 204 -0.58 42.73 -40.29
C GLN A 204 -1.34 43.07 -38.99
N ASP A 205 -2.08 44.18 -38.95
CA ASP A 205 -3.00 44.53 -37.87
C ASP A 205 -4.12 43.51 -37.67
N GLN A 206 -4.72 43.04 -38.77
CA GLN A 206 -5.74 41.99 -38.71
C GLN A 206 -5.14 40.66 -38.24
N SER A 207 -3.94 40.31 -38.69
CA SER A 207 -3.20 39.12 -38.23
C SER A 207 -2.89 39.18 -36.72
N ARG A 208 -2.41 40.31 -36.21
CA ARG A 208 -2.21 40.52 -34.76
C ARG A 208 -3.51 40.38 -33.95
N LYS A 209 -4.64 40.83 -34.48
CA LYS A 209 -5.96 40.67 -33.85
C LYS A 209 -6.46 39.22 -33.89
N LEU A 210 -6.20 38.49 -34.98
CA LEU A 210 -6.51 37.06 -35.08
C LEU A 210 -5.72 36.26 -34.05
N GLN A 211 -4.41 36.49 -33.90
CA GLN A 211 -3.58 35.84 -32.87
C GLN A 211 -4.07 36.12 -31.44
N GLN A 212 -4.53 37.34 -31.16
CA GLN A 212 -5.15 37.66 -29.87
C GLN A 212 -6.48 36.91 -29.65
N MET A 213 -7.27 36.74 -30.71
CA MET A 213 -8.53 36.00 -30.66
C MET A 213 -8.30 34.49 -30.50
N GLU A 214 -7.31 33.92 -31.20
CA GLU A 214 -6.88 32.52 -31.04
C GLU A 214 -6.46 32.23 -29.58
N ALA A 215 -5.65 33.10 -28.98
CA ALA A 215 -5.24 32.98 -27.58
C ALA A 215 -6.40 33.18 -26.57
N LEU A 216 -7.49 33.85 -26.96
CA LEU A 216 -8.72 33.93 -26.16
C LEU A 216 -9.58 32.66 -26.32
N VAL A 217 -9.63 32.07 -27.52
CA VAL A 217 -10.32 30.80 -27.78
C VAL A 217 -9.64 29.66 -27.00
N GLU A 218 -8.31 29.56 -27.02
CA GLU A 218 -7.56 28.57 -26.24
C GLU A 218 -7.84 28.69 -24.73
N LYS A 219 -7.86 29.91 -24.20
CA LYS A 219 -8.24 30.17 -22.80
C LYS A 219 -9.69 29.81 -22.51
N ASN A 220 -10.61 30.06 -23.43
CA ASN A 220 -12.01 29.70 -23.24
C ASN A 220 -12.19 28.18 -23.20
N LEU A 221 -11.58 27.43 -24.12
CA LEU A 221 -11.56 25.96 -24.11
C LEU A 221 -11.00 25.42 -22.78
N SER A 222 -9.90 25.98 -22.28
CA SER A 222 -9.33 25.60 -20.98
C SER A 222 -10.25 25.90 -19.80
N LEU A 223 -11.09 26.94 -19.87
CA LEU A 223 -12.11 27.23 -18.86
C LEU A 223 -13.34 26.32 -18.99
N GLU A 224 -13.74 25.97 -20.21
CA GLU A 224 -14.80 24.98 -20.48
C GLU A 224 -14.41 23.60 -19.91
N ASP A 225 -13.17 23.14 -20.13
CA ASP A 225 -12.63 21.91 -19.53
C ASP A 225 -12.66 21.94 -17.99
N GLN A 226 -12.28 23.07 -17.39
CA GLN A 226 -12.34 23.27 -15.93
C GLN A 226 -13.79 23.24 -15.41
N ILE A 227 -14.73 23.82 -16.14
CA ILE A 227 -16.16 23.78 -15.80
C ILE A 227 -16.68 22.34 -15.87
N VAL A 228 -16.35 21.59 -16.93
CA VAL A 228 -16.74 20.17 -17.08
C VAL A 228 -16.18 19.33 -15.93
N HIS A 229 -14.90 19.51 -15.58
CA HIS A 229 -14.29 18.82 -14.44
C HIS A 229 -14.99 19.15 -13.11
N ILE A 230 -15.27 20.42 -12.84
CA ILE A 230 -16.00 20.84 -11.62
C ILE A 230 -17.43 20.28 -11.60
N LEU A 231 -18.13 20.25 -12.73
CA LEU A 231 -19.46 19.64 -12.83
C LEU A 231 -19.41 18.13 -12.54
N GLN A 232 -18.41 17.42 -13.08
CA GLN A 232 -18.21 15.99 -12.81
C GLN A 232 -17.89 15.72 -11.33
N GLN A 233 -17.06 16.55 -10.69
CA GLN A 233 -16.79 16.47 -9.24
C GLN A 233 -18.05 16.72 -8.40
N ASN A 234 -18.89 17.70 -8.78
CA ASN A 234 -20.15 17.96 -8.09
C ASN A 234 -21.13 16.78 -8.22
N GLU A 235 -21.14 16.09 -9.36
CA GLU A 235 -22.01 14.93 -9.56
C GLU A 235 -21.53 13.68 -8.79
N ASP A 236 -20.21 13.43 -8.70
CA ASP A 236 -19.66 12.41 -7.77
C ASP A 236 -20.08 12.70 -6.33
N MET A 237 -19.95 13.96 -5.89
CA MET A 237 -20.37 14.38 -4.55
C MET A 237 -21.88 14.22 -4.34
N ARG A 238 -22.72 14.48 -5.36
CA ARG A 238 -24.17 14.21 -5.31
C ARG A 238 -24.46 12.72 -5.13
N VAL A 239 -23.89 11.86 -5.97
CA VAL A 239 -24.06 10.40 -5.88
C VAL A 239 -23.62 9.86 -4.51
N ARG A 240 -22.52 10.39 -3.95
CA ARG A 240 -22.07 10.06 -2.60
C ARG A 240 -23.04 10.51 -1.51
N ILE A 241 -23.65 11.69 -1.65
CA ILE A 241 -24.69 12.18 -0.74
C ILE A 241 -25.93 11.28 -0.82
N ASP A 242 -26.39 10.93 -2.02
CA ASP A 242 -27.60 10.09 -2.21
C ASP A 242 -27.40 8.66 -1.66
N ASN A 243 -26.19 8.09 -1.80
CA ASN A 243 -25.80 6.84 -1.15
C ASN A 243 -25.83 6.95 0.39
N CYS A 244 -25.31 8.05 0.96
CA CYS A 244 -25.37 8.29 2.39
C CYS A 244 -26.81 8.48 2.89
N GLN A 245 -27.66 9.19 2.14
CA GLN A 245 -29.09 9.34 2.46
C GLN A 245 -29.81 7.99 2.45
N THR A 246 -29.53 7.14 1.46
CA THR A 246 -30.10 5.78 1.37
C THR A 246 -29.70 4.94 2.59
N LEU A 247 -28.42 4.98 2.99
CA LEU A 247 -27.95 4.31 4.21
C LEU A 247 -28.62 4.85 5.48
N VAL A 248 -28.78 6.17 5.60
CA VAL A 248 -29.50 6.79 6.73
C VAL A 248 -30.96 6.37 6.78
N GLN A 249 -31.64 6.26 5.63
CA GLN A 249 -33.01 5.75 5.55
C GLN A 249 -33.09 4.28 5.96
N GLN A 250 -32.16 3.43 5.51
CA GLN A 250 -32.09 2.03 5.91
C GLN A 250 -31.88 1.88 7.42
N LEU A 251 -30.88 2.56 8.00
CA LEU A 251 -30.61 2.51 9.45
C LEU A 251 -31.77 3.06 10.28
N SER A 252 -32.48 4.08 9.77
CA SER A 252 -33.69 4.62 10.41
C SER A 252 -34.83 3.60 10.41
N LYS A 253 -35.00 2.84 9.32
CA LYS A 253 -35.97 1.75 9.23
C LYS A 253 -35.61 0.62 10.20
N GLU A 254 -34.36 0.14 10.20
CA GLU A 254 -33.88 -0.88 11.12
C GLU A 254 -34.06 -0.46 12.59
N GLN A 255 -33.78 0.81 12.92
CA GLN A 255 -34.04 1.37 14.25
C GLN A 255 -35.54 1.33 14.61
N GLN A 256 -36.43 1.63 13.65
CA GLN A 256 -37.87 1.60 13.88
C GLN A 256 -38.40 0.16 14.03
N ASP A 257 -37.91 -0.77 13.20
CA ASP A 257 -38.26 -2.19 13.28
C ASP A 257 -37.81 -2.78 14.64
N LEU A 258 -36.62 -2.41 15.13
CA LEU A 258 -36.13 -2.78 16.47
C LEU A 258 -36.95 -2.16 17.62
N LYS A 259 -37.35 -0.88 17.51
CA LYS A 259 -38.26 -0.25 18.49
C LYS A 259 -39.60 -1.00 18.57
N VAL A 260 -40.20 -1.31 17.42
CA VAL A 260 -41.45 -2.06 17.36
C VAL A 260 -41.29 -3.48 17.90
N ALA A 261 -40.15 -4.14 17.66
CA ALA A 261 -39.85 -5.45 18.26
C ALA A 261 -39.74 -5.38 19.79
N LEU A 262 -39.10 -4.33 20.33
CA LEU A 262 -38.97 -4.09 21.77
C LEU A 262 -40.32 -3.74 22.43
N GLU A 263 -41.13 -2.88 21.79
CA GLU A 263 -42.50 -2.56 22.24
C GLU A 263 -43.40 -3.79 22.25
N ARG A 264 -43.30 -4.64 21.21
CA ARG A 264 -43.95 -5.96 21.20
C ARG A 264 -43.46 -6.80 22.38
N GLN A 265 -42.15 -6.99 22.55
CA GLN A 265 -41.60 -7.78 23.66
C GLN A 265 -42.11 -7.29 25.02
N LYS A 266 -42.14 -5.98 25.24
CA LYS A 266 -42.71 -5.39 26.45
C LYS A 266 -44.19 -5.74 26.60
N CYS A 267 -44.99 -5.65 25.55
CA CYS A 267 -46.40 -6.05 25.57
C CYS A 267 -46.58 -7.54 25.92
N TRP A 268 -45.77 -8.45 25.35
CA TRP A 268 -45.77 -9.87 25.73
C TRP A 268 -45.44 -10.06 27.22
N CYS A 269 -44.45 -9.35 27.75
CA CYS A 269 -44.10 -9.39 29.17
C CYS A 269 -45.19 -8.81 30.09
N ASP A 270 -45.79 -7.67 29.73
CA ASP A 270 -46.87 -7.02 30.49
C ASP A 270 -48.15 -7.87 30.52
N LEU A 271 -48.35 -8.73 29.51
CA LEU A 271 -49.42 -9.75 29.45
C LEU A 271 -49.08 -11.06 30.18
N GLY A 272 -47.86 -11.22 30.71
CA GLY A 272 -47.42 -12.45 31.40
C GLY A 272 -47.12 -13.63 30.47
N LEU A 273 -47.04 -13.41 29.15
CA LEU A 273 -46.73 -14.44 28.16
C LEU A 273 -45.22 -14.68 28.09
N SER A 274 -44.76 -15.78 28.69
CA SER A 274 -43.36 -16.21 28.60
C SER A 274 -43.04 -16.80 27.23
N PHE A 275 -41.85 -16.54 26.70
CA PHE A 275 -41.36 -16.93 25.35
C PHE A 275 -41.21 -18.46 25.09
N TYR A 276 -41.80 -19.31 25.94
CA TYR A 276 -41.91 -20.75 25.72
C TYR A 276 -43.34 -21.10 25.30
N ASP A 277 -43.70 -20.81 24.05
CA ASP A 277 -44.67 -21.65 23.35
C ASP A 277 -44.44 -21.63 21.83
N GLY A 278 -44.68 -22.80 21.22
CA GLY A 278 -44.38 -23.08 19.82
C GLY A 278 -45.40 -22.53 18.80
N PRO A 279 -45.27 -22.90 17.51
CA PRO A 279 -45.96 -22.24 16.39
C PRO A 279 -47.45 -22.63 16.23
N VAL A 280 -48.23 -22.61 17.31
CA VAL A 280 -49.64 -23.07 17.32
C VAL A 280 -50.66 -21.95 17.58
N LEU A 281 -50.23 -20.76 18.02
CA LEU A 281 -51.13 -19.64 18.39
C LEU A 281 -51.24 -18.49 17.35
N GLN A 282 -50.66 -18.64 16.15
CA GLN A 282 -50.62 -17.58 15.14
C GLN A 282 -51.98 -17.13 14.56
N SER A 283 -53.08 -17.84 14.80
CA SER A 283 -54.40 -17.53 14.22
C SER A 283 -55.39 -16.84 15.18
N ALA A 284 -55.24 -16.99 16.49
CA ALA A 284 -56.18 -16.42 17.47
C ALA A 284 -55.71 -15.06 18.03
N GLU A 285 -54.42 -14.91 18.35
CA GLU A 285 -53.88 -13.68 18.93
C GLU A 285 -53.86 -12.51 17.94
N LEU A 286 -53.79 -12.80 16.64
CA LEU A 286 -53.77 -11.81 15.56
C LEU A 286 -55.06 -10.96 15.52
N VAL A 287 -56.20 -11.51 15.94
CA VAL A 287 -57.48 -10.79 16.03
C VAL A 287 -57.49 -9.85 17.24
N VAL A 288 -56.98 -10.30 18.40
CA VAL A 288 -56.98 -9.51 19.64
C VAL A 288 -55.92 -8.39 19.61
N MET A 289 -54.73 -8.66 19.08
CA MET A 289 -53.71 -7.62 18.85
C MET A 289 -54.15 -6.58 17.81
N SER A 290 -54.85 -7.00 16.75
CA SER A 290 -55.43 -6.06 15.78
C SER A 290 -56.34 -5.03 16.44
N GLN A 291 -57.15 -5.45 17.41
CA GLN A 291 -58.15 -4.60 18.05
C GLN A 291 -57.59 -3.67 19.13
N CYS A 292 -56.47 -4.02 19.78
CA CYS A 292 -55.77 -3.13 20.72
C CYS A 292 -54.88 -2.09 20.02
N CYS A 293 -54.09 -2.47 19.02
CA CYS A 293 -53.19 -1.53 18.33
C CYS A 293 -53.94 -0.42 17.57
N PHE A 294 -55.12 -0.72 17.01
CA PHE A 294 -55.91 0.26 16.27
C PHE A 294 -56.43 1.43 17.13
N ARG A 295 -56.36 1.33 18.46
CA ARG A 295 -56.89 2.34 19.39
C ARG A 295 -55.83 3.27 20.00
N HIS A 296 -54.53 3.02 19.78
CA HIS A 296 -53.46 3.85 20.36
C HIS A 296 -52.41 4.41 19.39
N CYS A 297 -52.34 3.97 18.13
CA CYS A 297 -51.45 4.57 17.12
C CYS A 297 -52.22 5.30 16.02
N LEU A 298 -52.60 6.55 16.31
CA LEU A 298 -53.16 7.48 15.33
C LEU A 298 -52.31 8.77 15.35
N PRO A 299 -51.29 8.90 14.47
CA PRO A 299 -50.52 10.12 14.35
C PRO A 299 -51.39 11.22 13.75
N GLN A 300 -51.53 12.33 14.46
CA GLN A 300 -52.08 13.56 13.86
C GLN A 300 -51.14 14.05 12.75
N THR A 301 -51.73 14.47 11.64
CA THR A 301 -51.04 15.18 10.56
C THR A 301 -50.43 16.47 11.10
N ALA A 302 -49.12 16.63 10.96
CA ALA A 302 -48.45 17.91 11.15
C ALA A 302 -47.80 18.31 9.81
N GLU A 303 -48.33 19.37 9.20
CA GLU A 303 -47.61 20.15 8.21
C GLU A 303 -46.33 20.73 8.83
N VAL A 304 -45.33 21.07 8.02
CA VAL A 304 -44.64 22.39 8.05
C VAL A 304 -43.55 22.48 6.97
N SER A 305 -43.51 23.63 6.29
CA SER A 305 -42.37 24.19 5.55
C SER A 305 -41.87 23.48 4.29
N ASN A 306 -42.58 23.69 3.18
CA ASN A 306 -41.91 23.98 1.92
C ASN A 306 -41.07 25.26 2.06
N VAL A 307 -39.77 25.20 1.76
CA VAL A 307 -38.94 26.40 1.50
C VAL A 307 -38.56 26.38 0.01
N PRO A 308 -38.90 27.40 -0.79
CA PRO A 308 -38.55 27.42 -2.20
C PRO A 308 -37.06 27.74 -2.38
N ILE A 309 -36.30 26.77 -2.91
CA ILE A 309 -34.97 27.07 -3.46
C ILE A 309 -35.17 27.91 -4.71
N GLY A 310 -34.57 29.11 -4.71
CA GLY A 310 -34.81 30.14 -5.72
C GLY A 310 -34.44 29.70 -7.14
N ARG A 311 -35.26 30.10 -8.11
CA ARG A 311 -34.86 30.12 -9.52
C ARG A 311 -33.68 31.07 -9.68
N LEU A 312 -32.57 30.60 -10.24
CA LEU A 312 -31.62 31.47 -10.92
C LEU A 312 -31.97 31.53 -12.42
N LEU A 313 -31.74 32.72 -12.97
CA LEU A 313 -32.18 33.19 -14.29
C LEU A 313 -31.27 32.70 -15.43
N PRO A 314 -31.67 32.81 -16.71
CA PRO A 314 -31.05 32.08 -17.80
C PRO A 314 -29.69 32.64 -18.23
N VAL A 315 -28.91 31.74 -18.86
CA VAL A 315 -27.65 32.04 -19.56
C VAL A 315 -27.92 33.02 -20.72
N PRO A 316 -27.13 34.09 -20.87
CA PRO A 316 -27.22 34.95 -22.05
C PRO A 316 -26.58 34.28 -23.26
N THR A 317 -27.34 34.14 -24.35
CA THR A 317 -26.82 33.80 -25.67
C THR A 317 -26.01 34.96 -26.24
N THR A 318 -24.68 34.82 -26.30
CA THR A 318 -23.84 35.68 -27.12
C THR A 318 -23.97 35.28 -28.58
N GLN A 319 -24.80 36.01 -29.33
CA GLN A 319 -24.59 36.18 -30.76
C GLN A 319 -23.43 37.16 -30.97
N HIS A 320 -22.36 36.72 -31.63
CA HIS A 320 -21.70 37.56 -32.63
C HIS A 320 -20.86 36.77 -33.63
#